data_AF-A0AA46SW48-F1
#
_entry.id   AF-A0AA46SW48-F1
#
_cell.length_a   1.000
_cell.length_b   1.000
_cell.length_c   1.000
_cell.angle_alpha   90.00
_cell.angle_beta   90.00
_cell.angle_gamma   90.00
#
_symmetry.space_group_name_H-M   'P 1'
#
loop_
_entity.id
_entity.type
_entity.pdbx_description
1 polymer ?
#
loop_
_entity_poly.entity_id
_entity_poly.type
_entity_poly.pdbx_seq_one_letter_code
_entity_poly.pdbx_strand_id
1 'polypeptide(L)'
;MTRLIRLSLALTLLAGTAVPAAFAAPPPPGPPPPPSAADRDDDSGPPLPDWEHLSPQQRELLIAPLRQRWNDAPQQRRRMFEHAQRWQSMTPEQRDRARKGARRYEDMTPQQREEARVLFERMRTLPPDQRKALRDRWEAMTPAQRAAWIRANAGPDNLPPPDAAR
;
A
#
# COMPACT_ATOMS: atom_id res chain seq x y z
N MET A 1 -35.28 -77.68 13.80
CA MET A 1 -36.39 -78.00 12.88
C MET A 1 -35.96 -77.58 11.48
N THR A 2 -35.27 -78.48 10.76
CA THR A 2 -35.75 -79.24 9.58
C THR A 2 -35.86 -78.42 8.28
N ARG A 3 -34.79 -78.54 7.46
CA ARG A 3 -34.68 -78.72 6.00
C ARG A 3 -35.70 -78.04 5.06
N LEU A 4 -35.19 -77.43 3.98
CA LEU A 4 -35.39 -77.93 2.60
C LEU A 4 -34.47 -77.24 1.56
N ILE A 5 -33.89 -78.08 0.72
CA ILE A 5 -33.01 -77.83 -0.43
C ILE A 5 -33.87 -77.66 -1.69
N ARG A 6 -33.52 -76.74 -2.61
CA ARG A 6 -33.63 -76.95 -4.07
C ARG A 6 -32.50 -76.23 -4.85
N LEU A 7 -31.75 -77.06 -5.59
CA LEU A 7 -30.93 -76.82 -6.80
C LEU A 7 -31.68 -75.95 -7.84
N SER A 8 -31.12 -75.26 -8.86
CA SER A 8 -29.79 -75.11 -9.46
C SER A 8 -29.85 -74.01 -10.56
N LEU A 9 -28.67 -73.51 -10.94
CA LEU A 9 -28.29 -72.93 -12.26
C LEU A 9 -28.96 -71.63 -12.75
N ALA A 10 -28.15 -70.58 -12.95
CA ALA A 10 -27.50 -70.33 -14.24
C ALA A 10 -26.63 -69.07 -14.16
N LEU A 11 -25.35 -69.25 -14.52
CA LEU A 11 -24.35 -68.23 -14.73
C LEU A 11 -24.69 -67.46 -16.02
N THR A 12 -24.75 -66.13 -15.97
CA THR A 12 -24.40 -65.30 -17.13
C THR A 12 -23.79 -64.00 -16.65
N LEU A 13 -22.52 -63.87 -16.97
CA LEU A 13 -21.65 -62.72 -16.74
C LEU A 13 -22.03 -61.62 -17.73
N LEU A 14 -22.38 -60.43 -17.26
CA LEU A 14 -22.31 -59.22 -18.07
C LEU A 14 -21.55 -58.16 -17.29
N ALA A 15 -20.24 -58.10 -17.50
CA ALA A 15 -19.40 -57.02 -17.03
C ALA A 15 -19.68 -55.79 -17.91
N GLY A 16 -20.57 -54.91 -17.45
CA GLY A 16 -20.69 -53.56 -17.98
C GLY A 16 -19.68 -52.65 -17.26
N THR A 17 -18.57 -52.33 -17.91
CA THR A 17 -17.67 -51.27 -17.44
C THR A 17 -18.33 -49.92 -17.70
N ALA A 18 -18.90 -49.32 -16.65
CA ALA A 18 -19.28 -47.92 -16.69
C ALA A 18 -18.00 -47.08 -16.69
N VAL A 19 -17.71 -46.41 -17.80
CA VAL A 19 -16.70 -45.35 -17.87
C VAL A 19 -17.25 -44.16 -17.07
N PRO A 20 -16.60 -43.69 -15.99
CA PRO A 20 -17.01 -42.46 -15.36
C PRO A 20 -16.66 -41.31 -16.31
N ALA A 21 -17.68 -40.65 -16.86
CA ALA A 21 -17.51 -39.36 -17.50
C ALA A 21 -17.11 -38.35 -16.41
N ALA A 22 -15.82 -38.06 -16.31
CA ALA A 22 -15.34 -36.93 -15.54
C ALA A 22 -15.86 -35.65 -16.20
N PHE A 23 -16.90 -35.04 -15.62
CA PHE A 23 -17.20 -33.64 -15.87
C PHE A 23 -15.99 -32.83 -15.38
N ALA A 24 -15.10 -32.47 -16.31
CA ALA A 24 -14.11 -31.46 -16.05
C ALA A 24 -14.87 -30.16 -15.74
N ALA A 25 -14.83 -29.73 -14.48
CA ALA A 25 -15.29 -28.40 -14.10
C ALA A 25 -14.52 -27.38 -14.95
N PRO A 26 -15.19 -26.39 -15.58
CA PRO A 26 -14.49 -25.36 -16.33
C PRO A 26 -13.51 -24.65 -15.38
N PRO A 27 -12.28 -24.34 -15.84
CA PRO A 27 -11.31 -23.63 -15.01
C PRO A 27 -11.92 -22.29 -14.55
N PRO A 28 -11.59 -21.82 -13.33
CA PRO A 28 -12.05 -20.53 -12.86
C PRO A 28 -11.63 -19.44 -13.87
N PRO A 29 -12.49 -18.44 -14.13
CA PRO A 29 -12.13 -17.36 -15.05
C PRO A 29 -10.85 -16.70 -14.55
N GLY A 30 -9.89 -16.52 -15.46
CA GLY A 30 -8.66 -15.79 -15.18
C GLY A 30 -8.94 -14.34 -14.79
N PRO A 31 -7.98 -13.63 -14.18
CA PRO A 31 -8.12 -12.22 -13.87
C PRO A 31 -8.44 -11.44 -15.17
N PRO A 32 -9.36 -10.46 -15.13
CA PRO A 32 -9.69 -9.66 -16.30
C PRO A 32 -8.43 -8.96 -16.84
N PRO A 33 -8.32 -8.75 -18.16
CA PRO A 33 -7.21 -8.00 -18.75
C PRO A 33 -7.16 -6.57 -18.16
N PRO A 34 -5.97 -5.96 -18.01
CA PRO A 34 -5.87 -4.58 -17.55
C PRO A 34 -6.58 -3.63 -18.53
N PRO A 35 -7.23 -2.56 -18.04
CA PRO A 35 -7.94 -1.61 -18.88
C PRO A 35 -7.00 -0.98 -19.91
N SER A 36 -7.54 -0.75 -21.10
CA SER A 36 -6.78 -0.22 -22.24
C SER A 36 -6.36 1.22 -21.96
N ALA A 37 -5.23 1.66 -22.52
CA ALA A 37 -4.70 3.00 -22.27
C ALA A 37 -5.64 4.15 -22.69
N ALA A 38 -6.64 3.85 -23.52
CA ALA A 38 -7.66 4.77 -23.98
C ALA A 38 -8.79 5.03 -22.96
N ASP A 39 -8.91 4.22 -21.91
CA ASP A 39 -9.95 4.35 -20.87
C ASP A 39 -9.48 5.13 -19.63
N ARG A 40 -8.27 5.71 -19.67
CA ARG A 40 -7.61 6.27 -18.46
C ARG A 40 -8.05 7.66 -18.04
N ASP A 41 -8.77 8.36 -18.92
CA ASP A 41 -9.21 9.75 -18.68
C ASP A 41 -10.72 9.87 -18.40
N ASP A 42 -11.45 8.76 -18.39
CA ASP A 42 -12.90 8.75 -18.20
C ASP A 42 -13.24 8.12 -16.83
N ASP A 43 -13.35 8.97 -15.80
CA ASP A 43 -13.95 8.62 -14.49
C ASP A 43 -15.49 8.45 -14.63
N SER A 44 -15.94 7.78 -15.69
CA SER A 44 -17.33 7.68 -16.16
C SER A 44 -18.05 6.41 -15.69
N GLY A 45 -17.49 5.74 -14.68
CA GLY A 45 -18.21 4.69 -13.96
C GLY A 45 -19.20 5.29 -12.96
N PRO A 46 -20.29 4.59 -12.60
CA PRO A 46 -21.06 4.95 -11.42
C PRO A 46 -20.13 5.03 -10.21
N PRO A 47 -20.31 6.01 -9.30
CA PRO A 47 -19.41 6.21 -8.17
C PRO A 47 -19.32 4.94 -7.34
N LEU A 48 -18.09 4.53 -7.01
CA LEU A 48 -17.87 3.38 -6.15
C LEU A 48 -18.50 3.65 -4.76
N PRO A 49 -19.10 2.63 -4.13
CA PRO A 49 -19.74 2.81 -2.85
C PRO A 49 -18.69 3.02 -1.75
N ASP A 50 -19.11 3.58 -0.61
CA ASP A 50 -18.23 3.77 0.54
C ASP A 50 -17.59 2.46 1.00
N TRP A 51 -16.47 2.56 1.72
CA TRP A 51 -15.67 1.42 2.17
C TRP A 51 -16.49 0.30 2.85
N GLU A 52 -17.51 0.66 3.64
CA GLU A 52 -18.40 -0.25 4.36
C GLU A 52 -19.31 -1.09 3.44
N HIS A 53 -19.49 -0.67 2.20
CA HIS A 53 -20.35 -1.31 1.20
C HIS A 53 -19.57 -2.01 0.07
N LEU A 54 -18.23 -1.95 0.08
CA LEU A 54 -17.40 -2.68 -0.87
C LEU A 54 -17.58 -4.21 -0.71
N SER A 55 -17.64 -4.91 -1.84
CA SER A 55 -17.64 -6.38 -1.84
C SER A 55 -16.32 -6.92 -1.27
N PRO A 56 -16.30 -8.16 -0.75
CA PRO A 56 -15.06 -8.78 -0.27
C PRO A 56 -13.94 -8.76 -1.32
N GLN A 57 -14.27 -9.00 -2.59
CA GLN A 57 -13.32 -8.97 -3.69
C GLN A 57 -12.79 -7.56 -3.96
N GLN A 58 -13.63 -6.53 -3.90
CA GLN A 58 -13.20 -5.14 -4.06
C GLN A 58 -12.26 -4.71 -2.93
N ARG A 59 -12.59 -5.04 -1.67
CA ARG A 59 -11.71 -4.76 -0.53
C ARG A 59 -10.37 -5.46 -0.68
N GLU A 60 -10.38 -6.71 -1.13
CA GLU A 60 -9.16 -7.49 -1.35
C GLU A 60 -8.24 -6.80 -2.38
N LEU A 61 -8.79 -6.35 -3.50
CA LEU A 61 -8.03 -5.62 -4.52
C LEU A 61 -7.37 -4.34 -3.98
N LEU A 62 -8.07 -3.60 -3.11
CA LEU A 62 -7.53 -2.37 -2.51
C LEU A 62 -6.48 -2.63 -1.43
N ILE A 63 -6.58 -3.73 -0.69
CA ILE A 63 -5.67 -4.07 0.42
C ILE A 63 -4.45 -4.86 -0.07
N ALA A 64 -4.56 -5.60 -1.18
CA ALA A 64 -3.49 -6.47 -1.67
C ALA A 64 -2.11 -5.79 -1.79
N PRO A 65 -1.97 -4.57 -2.35
CA PRO A 65 -0.68 -3.89 -2.42
C PRO A 65 -0.08 -3.58 -1.05
N LEU A 66 -0.93 -3.23 -0.07
CA LEU A 66 -0.49 -2.98 1.31
C LEU A 66 0.02 -4.27 1.97
N ARG A 67 -0.68 -5.39 1.74
CA ARG A 67 -0.27 -6.71 2.25
C ARG A 67 1.06 -7.15 1.66
N GLN A 68 1.26 -6.99 0.35
CA GLN A 68 2.54 -7.27 -0.30
C GLN A 68 3.66 -6.43 0.31
N ARG A 69 3.50 -5.10 0.38
CA ARG A 69 4.49 -4.20 0.99
C ARG A 69 4.84 -4.59 2.44
N TRP A 70 3.86 -5.03 3.23
CA TRP A 70 4.09 -5.53 4.59
C TRP A 70 4.92 -6.83 4.61
N ASN A 71 4.63 -7.75 3.70
CA ASN A 71 5.32 -9.03 3.60
C ASN A 71 6.77 -8.86 3.14
N ASP A 72 7.00 -8.00 2.14
CA ASP A 72 8.30 -7.76 1.52
C ASP A 72 9.26 -6.94 2.40
N ALA A 73 8.75 -6.25 3.43
CA ALA A 73 9.53 -5.36 4.29
C ALA A 73 9.55 -5.78 5.77
N PRO A 74 10.03 -6.98 6.14
CA PRO A 74 9.99 -7.48 7.51
C PRO A 74 10.67 -6.54 8.53
N GLN A 75 11.80 -5.94 8.14
CA GLN A 75 12.54 -4.99 8.99
C GLN A 75 11.81 -3.66 9.21
N GLN A 76 10.85 -3.32 8.35
CA GLN A 76 10.10 -2.05 8.42
C GLN A 76 8.74 -2.21 9.12
N ARG A 77 8.27 -3.45 9.34
CA ARG A 77 6.95 -3.74 9.93
C ARG A 77 6.68 -2.97 11.22
N ARG A 78 7.67 -2.87 12.10
CA ARG A 78 7.55 -2.10 13.34
C ARG A 78 7.22 -0.62 13.09
N ARG A 79 8.00 0.03 12.21
CA ARG A 79 7.77 1.44 11.85
C ARG A 79 6.44 1.64 11.11
N MET A 80 6.07 0.70 10.23
CA MET A 80 4.78 0.73 9.53
C MET A 80 3.61 0.67 10.52
N PHE A 81 3.67 -0.25 11.49
CA PHE A 81 2.64 -0.40 12.51
C PHE A 81 2.55 0.84 13.42
N GLU A 82 3.69 1.37 13.88
CA GLU A 82 3.72 2.61 14.65
C GLU A 82 3.12 3.80 13.89
N HIS A 83 3.35 3.87 12.57
CA HIS A 83 2.73 4.88 11.73
C HIS A 83 1.20 4.71 11.68
N ALA A 84 0.71 3.47 11.52
CA ALA A 84 -0.71 3.17 11.52
C ALA A 84 -1.38 3.53 12.86
N GLN A 85 -0.74 3.21 14.00
CA GLN A 85 -1.24 3.58 15.33
C GLN A 85 -1.33 5.09 15.51
N ARG A 86 -0.29 5.84 15.10
CA ARG A 86 -0.32 7.31 15.13
C ARG A 86 -1.43 7.88 14.26
N TRP A 87 -1.67 7.31 13.08
CA TRP A 87 -2.75 7.74 12.20
C TRP A 87 -4.13 7.49 12.82
N GLN A 88 -4.31 6.33 13.45
CA GLN A 88 -5.56 5.95 14.11
C GLN A 88 -5.90 6.92 15.25
N SER A 89 -4.90 7.35 16.04
CA SER A 89 -5.10 8.28 17.16
C SER A 89 -5.27 9.75 16.76
N MET A 90 -5.10 10.10 15.48
CA MET A 90 -5.28 11.48 15.02
C MET A 90 -6.75 11.90 15.00
N THR A 91 -7.03 13.14 15.41
CA THR A 91 -8.32 13.80 15.19
C THR A 91 -8.56 14.09 13.71
N PRO A 92 -9.80 14.33 13.26
CA PRO A 92 -10.09 14.73 11.89
C PRO A 92 -9.25 15.92 11.40
N GLU A 93 -9.05 16.93 12.24
CA GLU A 93 -8.27 18.13 11.93
C GLU A 93 -6.78 17.81 11.80
N GLN A 94 -6.26 16.90 12.63
CA GLN A 94 -4.88 16.43 12.53
C GLN A 94 -4.66 15.67 11.22
N ARG A 95 -5.59 14.79 10.84
CA ARG A 95 -5.53 14.08 9.54
C ARG A 95 -5.63 15.04 8.36
N ASP A 96 -6.46 16.07 8.45
CA ASP A 96 -6.55 17.10 7.42
C ASP A 96 -5.23 17.86 7.24
N ARG A 97 -4.62 18.29 8.35
CA ARG A 97 -3.28 18.91 8.32
C ARG A 97 -2.24 17.96 7.72
N ALA A 98 -2.27 16.67 8.08
CA ALA A 98 -1.35 15.68 7.53
C ALA A 98 -1.52 15.53 6.00
N ARG A 99 -2.76 15.43 5.49
CA ARG A 99 -3.04 15.37 4.05
C ARG A 99 -2.58 16.61 3.30
N LYS A 100 -2.81 17.81 3.88
CA LYS A 100 -2.31 19.07 3.31
C LYS A 100 -0.78 19.11 3.26
N GLY A 101 -0.13 18.59 4.30
CA GLY A 101 1.32 18.43 4.34
C GLY A 101 1.84 17.46 3.28
N ALA A 102 1.17 16.32 3.11
CA ALA A 102 1.52 15.32 2.10
C ALA A 102 1.44 15.90 0.67
N ARG A 103 0.34 16.55 0.32
CA ARG A 103 0.19 17.23 -0.99
C ARG A 103 1.30 18.25 -1.23
N ARG A 104 1.57 19.11 -0.24
CA ARG A 104 2.68 20.08 -0.34
C ARG A 104 4.02 19.40 -0.58
N TYR A 105 4.27 18.26 0.07
CA TYR A 105 5.52 17.52 -0.07
C TYR A 105 5.64 16.83 -1.44
N GLU A 106 4.53 16.34 -1.99
CA GLU A 106 4.46 15.80 -3.35
C GLU A 106 4.87 16.87 -4.39
N ASP A 107 4.40 18.10 -4.20
CA ASP A 107 4.71 19.24 -5.07
C ASP A 107 6.14 19.80 -4.90
N MET A 108 6.90 19.35 -3.89
CA MET A 108 8.27 19.83 -3.67
C MET A 108 9.27 19.24 -4.68
N THR A 109 10.19 20.08 -5.15
CA THR A 109 11.37 19.62 -5.89
C THR A 109 12.30 18.78 -5.02
N PRO A 110 13.19 17.95 -5.60
CA PRO A 110 14.16 17.18 -4.82
C PRO A 110 14.99 18.04 -3.86
N GLN A 111 15.42 19.23 -4.30
CA GLN A 111 16.13 20.18 -3.45
C GLN A 111 15.27 20.65 -2.27
N GLN A 112 14.00 21.03 -2.52
CA GLN A 112 13.09 21.48 -1.46
C GLN A 112 12.79 20.37 -0.44
N ARG A 113 12.71 19.12 -0.89
CA ARG A 113 12.54 17.97 0.01
C ARG A 113 13.76 17.77 0.91
N GLU A 114 14.97 17.96 0.38
CA GLU A 114 16.19 17.88 1.18
C GLU A 114 16.28 19.03 2.19
N GLU A 115 15.97 20.26 1.76
CA GLU A 115 15.87 21.41 2.66
C GLU A 115 14.89 21.13 3.82
N ALA A 116 13.70 20.62 3.49
CA ALA A 116 12.67 20.27 4.47
C ALA A 116 13.13 19.15 5.41
N ARG A 117 13.83 18.13 4.90
CA ARG A 117 14.38 17.01 5.67
C ARG A 117 15.40 17.51 6.70
N VAL A 118 16.43 18.24 6.28
CA VAL A 118 17.45 18.74 7.22
C VAL A 118 16.84 19.70 8.25
N LEU A 119 15.95 20.60 7.82
CA LEU A 119 15.25 21.50 8.73
C LEU A 119 14.42 20.72 9.76
N PHE A 120 13.67 19.71 9.32
CA PHE A 120 12.87 18.86 10.20
C PHE A 120 13.73 18.09 11.20
N GLU A 121 14.81 17.48 10.73
CA GLU A 121 15.76 16.71 11.55
C GLU A 121 16.40 17.59 12.64
N ARG A 122 16.64 18.87 12.37
CA ARG A 122 17.07 19.83 13.39
C ARG A 122 15.92 20.24 14.30
N MET A 123 14.73 20.54 13.77
CA MET A 123 13.59 20.95 14.60
C MET A 123 13.13 19.87 15.58
N ARG A 124 13.16 18.58 15.20
CA ARG A 124 12.64 17.48 16.04
C ARG A 124 13.40 17.30 17.35
N THR A 125 14.66 17.73 17.43
CA THR A 125 15.48 17.63 18.65
C THR A 125 15.39 18.87 19.54
N LEU A 126 14.77 19.95 19.05
CA LEU A 126 14.70 21.22 19.77
C LEU A 126 13.47 21.30 20.68
N PRO A 127 13.54 22.03 21.81
CA PRO A 127 12.37 22.47 22.58
C PRO A 127 11.44 23.39 21.76
N PRO A 128 10.16 23.53 22.15
CA PRO A 128 9.16 24.32 21.40
C PRO A 128 9.60 25.75 21.06
N ASP A 129 10.16 26.48 22.02
CA ASP A 129 10.57 27.88 21.82
C ASP A 129 11.74 27.99 20.83
N GLN A 130 12.68 27.05 20.91
CA GLN A 130 13.81 26.98 19.98
C GLN A 130 13.38 26.57 18.57
N ARG A 131 12.36 25.71 18.44
CA ARG A 131 11.76 25.41 17.13
C ARG A 131 11.11 26.65 16.52
N LYS A 132 10.41 27.45 17.33
CA LYS A 132 9.80 28.69 16.84
C LYS A 132 10.89 29.65 16.35
N ALA A 133 11.92 29.88 17.15
CA ALA A 133 13.04 30.75 16.78
C ALA A 133 13.75 30.28 15.49
N LEU A 134 13.95 28.96 15.33
CA LEU A 134 14.52 28.41 14.11
C LEU A 134 13.62 28.62 12.90
N ARG A 135 12.29 28.46 13.05
CA ARG A 135 11.33 28.71 11.97
C ARG A 135 11.34 30.17 11.54
N ASP A 136 11.25 31.09 12.50
CA ASP A 136 11.27 32.53 12.22
C ASP A 136 12.57 32.92 11.50
N ARG A 137 13.72 32.38 11.94
CA ARG A 137 15.01 32.60 11.28
C ARG A 137 15.04 32.01 9.87
N TRP A 138 14.54 30.80 9.68
CA TRP A 138 14.49 30.13 8.38
C TRP A 138 13.65 30.91 7.35
N GLU A 139 12.51 31.43 7.78
CA GLU A 139 11.64 32.28 6.97
C GLU A 139 12.34 33.57 6.53
N ALA A 140 13.17 34.17 7.39
CA ALA A 140 13.94 35.36 7.09
C ALA A 140 15.20 35.10 6.22
N MET A 141 15.66 33.86 6.08
CA MET A 141 16.86 33.55 5.28
C MET A 141 16.62 33.68 3.78
N THR A 142 17.60 34.24 3.06
CA THR A 142 17.66 34.19 1.60
C THR A 142 17.95 32.77 1.11
N PRO A 143 17.68 32.43 -0.16
CA PRO A 143 18.02 31.11 -0.72
C PRO A 143 19.50 30.74 -0.53
N ALA A 144 20.42 31.69 -0.70
CA ALA A 144 21.85 31.46 -0.48
C ALA A 144 22.18 31.15 0.99
N GLN A 145 21.53 31.84 1.93
CA GLN A 145 21.69 31.58 3.37
C GLN A 145 21.12 30.21 3.76
N ARG A 146 19.96 29.82 3.21
CA ARG A 146 19.40 28.48 3.41
C ARG A 146 20.33 27.40 2.88
N ALA A 147 20.84 27.55 1.66
CA ALA A 147 21.78 26.59 1.08
C ALA A 147 23.06 26.46 1.92
N ALA A 148 23.61 27.57 2.43
CA ALA A 148 24.75 27.54 3.34
C ALA A 148 24.42 26.85 4.67
N TRP A 149 23.26 27.15 5.25
CA TRP A 149 22.80 26.51 6.49
C TRP A 149 22.60 25.00 6.29
N ILE A 150 22.01 24.58 5.18
CA ILE A 150 21.82 23.16 4.85
C ILE A 150 23.17 22.46 4.73
N ARG A 151 24.12 23.01 3.98
CA ARG A 151 25.47 22.41 3.89
C ARG A 151 26.14 22.25 5.26
N ALA A 152 25.94 23.20 6.17
CA ALA A 152 26.50 23.13 7.52
C ALA A 152 25.75 22.17 8.46
N ASN A 153 24.49 21.85 8.17
CA ASN A 153 23.61 21.09 9.06
C ASN A 153 23.20 19.71 8.52
N ALA A 154 23.45 19.43 7.24
CA ALA A 154 23.28 18.13 6.63
C ALA A 154 24.27 17.13 7.24
N GLY A 155 23.77 16.00 7.74
CA GLY A 155 24.64 14.86 8.10
C GLY A 155 25.22 14.19 6.85
N PRO A 156 26.25 13.34 6.97
CA PRO A 156 26.92 12.69 5.84
C PRO A 156 25.96 11.93 4.89
N ASP A 157 24.84 11.43 5.40
CA ASP A 157 23.81 10.71 4.62
C ASP A 157 22.80 11.64 3.88
N ASN A 158 22.98 12.96 3.95
CA ASN A 158 22.05 13.98 3.46
C ASN A 158 22.67 14.90 2.38
N LEU A 159 23.86 14.57 1.85
CA LEU A 159 24.49 15.34 0.76
C LEU A 159 23.88 14.92 -0.60
N PRO A 160 23.48 15.88 -1.47
CA PRO A 160 23.15 15.55 -2.85
C PRO A 160 24.40 15.02 -3.57
N PRO A 161 24.28 14.03 -4.49
CA PRO A 161 25.39 13.70 -5.38
C PRO A 161 25.78 14.94 -6.19
N PRO A 162 27.09 15.15 -6.46
CA PRO A 162 27.62 16.41 -7.01
C PRO A 162 27.04 16.81 -8.38
N ASP A 163 26.40 15.89 -9.09
CA ASP A 163 25.89 16.10 -10.46
C ASP A 163 24.40 16.47 -10.56
N ALA A 164 23.67 16.63 -9.45
CA ALA A 164 22.24 17.00 -9.49
C ALA A 164 21.97 18.50 -9.78
N ALA A 165 22.98 19.25 -10.20
CA ALA A 165 22.93 20.70 -10.45
C ALA A 165 23.23 21.10 -11.91
N ARG A 166 22.80 20.28 -12.88
CA ARG A 166 22.79 20.66 -14.31
C ARG A 166 21.42 20.50 -14.92
#